data_AF-A0A964AFH6-F1
#
_entry.id   AF-A0A964AFH6-F1
#
_cell.length_a   1.000
_cell.length_b   1.000
_cell.length_c   1.000
_cell.angle_alpha   90.00
_cell.angle_beta   90.00
_cell.angle_gamma   90.00
#
_symmetry.space_group_name_H-M   'P 1'
#
loop_
_entity.id
_entity.type
_entity.pdbx_description
1 polymer ?
#
loop_
_entity_poly.entity_id
_entity_poly.type
_entity_poly.pdbx_seq_one_letter_code
_entity_poly.pdbx_strand_id
1 'polypeptide(L)'
;MEELRASLPPLSPDDPARQGQQLARLVRRRLGIGERAIDSMHDLLVQRLGVEVLHVTPEDLDPDIDGACTSWPTPVVLVNLIGGARCWWRTRASLGHELAHLLVDRDFLDGCGDVALVSPRLRKTRRAGRRPSSEGGFLGREQRAGAFAAWLLAPEQGIRDLVSDINPTDTEAIVRVSRHFGVGLELAVNNLTNTFYLSPDVQQEMLNRRVPSPLPAAHADAEACADGLRHGRLRLLTLRALREGHIDTMAAREILDLPLWEPFPVEDGLPPDLADAVMSRDELLRKHVQAYLLTRWPVEGLVPTEVTPTHEGAWTVRVGRYVDPEHAEPVGAVIVGPGLRIVDGRLPALGESRAAPG
;
A
#
# COMPACT_ATOMS: atom_id res chain seq x y z
N MET A 1 -18.08 12.01 -2.87
CA MET A 1 -18.18 10.98 -1.81
C MET A 1 -19.21 11.35 -0.73
N GLU A 2 -19.13 12.53 -0.11
CA GLU A 2 -19.90 12.83 1.13
C GLU A 2 -21.42 12.80 0.95
N GLU A 3 -21.93 13.29 -0.18
CA GLU A 3 -23.35 13.19 -0.53
C GLU A 3 -23.84 11.74 -0.61
N LEU A 4 -23.00 10.84 -1.14
CA LEU A 4 -23.33 9.41 -1.21
C LEU A 4 -23.46 8.86 0.21
N ARG A 5 -22.48 9.12 1.10
CA ARG A 5 -22.51 8.70 2.51
C ARG A 5 -23.75 9.21 3.24
N ALA A 6 -24.02 10.51 3.15
CA ALA A 6 -25.16 11.15 3.83
C ALA A 6 -26.52 10.56 3.41
N SER A 7 -26.57 9.93 2.23
CA SER A 7 -27.78 9.34 1.67
C SER A 7 -28.02 7.87 2.04
N LEU A 8 -27.08 7.24 2.76
CA LEU A 8 -27.16 5.84 3.18
C LEU A 8 -28.01 5.69 4.45
N PRO A 9 -28.90 4.68 4.52
CA PRO A 9 -29.64 4.40 5.73
C PRO A 9 -28.70 3.86 6.83
N PRO A 10 -29.09 3.98 8.11
CA PRO A 10 -28.37 3.32 9.19
C PRO A 10 -28.35 1.80 8.97
N LEU A 11 -27.24 1.16 9.37
CA LEU A 11 -27.10 -0.29 9.27
C LEU A 11 -27.95 -0.97 10.34
N SER A 12 -28.73 -1.97 9.93
CA SER A 12 -29.35 -2.93 10.86
C SER A 12 -28.25 -3.70 11.61
N PRO A 13 -28.46 -4.14 12.86
CA PRO A 13 -27.47 -4.98 13.56
C PRO A 13 -27.37 -6.41 12.99
N ASP A 14 -28.38 -6.89 12.26
CA ASP A 14 -28.47 -8.29 11.86
C ASP A 14 -27.92 -8.55 10.44
N ASP A 15 -27.21 -9.67 10.29
CA ASP A 15 -26.63 -10.23 9.05
C ASP A 15 -25.75 -9.26 8.23
N PRO A 16 -24.45 -9.14 8.57
CA PRO A 16 -23.51 -8.27 7.86
C PRO A 16 -23.40 -8.56 6.36
N ALA A 17 -23.53 -9.82 5.94
CA ALA A 17 -23.45 -10.17 4.53
C ALA A 17 -24.65 -9.61 3.75
N ARG A 18 -25.85 -9.75 4.31
CA ARG A 18 -27.07 -9.15 3.73
C ARG A 18 -27.01 -7.63 3.70
N GLN A 19 -26.44 -7.00 4.73
CA GLN A 19 -26.19 -5.55 4.73
C GLN A 19 -25.29 -5.14 3.56
N GLY A 20 -24.19 -5.87 3.34
CA GLY A 20 -23.27 -5.60 2.23
C GLY A 20 -23.97 -5.66 0.87
N GLN A 21 -24.83 -6.67 0.66
CA GLN A 21 -25.63 -6.78 -0.55
C GLN A 21 -26.60 -5.60 -0.75
N GLN A 22 -27.35 -5.23 0.30
CA GLN A 22 -28.30 -4.12 0.24
C GLN A 22 -27.60 -2.79 -0.02
N LEU A 23 -26.47 -2.56 0.65
CA LEU A 23 -25.63 -1.39 0.48
C LEU A 23 -25.09 -1.30 -0.95
N ALA A 24 -24.59 -2.40 -1.51
CA ALA A 24 -24.10 -2.43 -2.89
C ALA A 24 -25.20 -2.03 -3.89
N ARG A 25 -26.41 -2.60 -3.74
CA ARG A 25 -27.56 -2.22 -4.59
C ARG A 25 -27.92 -0.74 -4.47
N LEU A 26 -27.91 -0.20 -3.24
CA LEU A 26 -28.20 1.22 -3.02
C LEU A 26 -27.14 2.11 -3.67
N VAL A 27 -25.86 1.83 -3.45
CA VAL A 27 -24.74 2.57 -4.04
C VAL A 27 -24.78 2.53 -5.56
N ARG A 28 -25.02 1.36 -6.17
CA ARG A 28 -25.16 1.23 -7.63
C ARG A 28 -26.31 2.08 -8.19
N ARG A 29 -27.44 2.15 -7.50
CA ARG A 29 -28.56 3.03 -7.88
C ARG A 29 -28.19 4.50 -7.76
N ARG A 30 -27.58 4.92 -6.65
CA ARG A 30 -27.16 6.31 -6.41
C ARG A 30 -26.13 6.79 -7.41
N LEU A 31 -25.25 5.89 -7.86
CA LEU A 31 -24.22 6.18 -8.85
C LEU A 31 -24.70 6.05 -10.31
N GLY A 32 -25.97 5.66 -10.54
CA GLY A 32 -26.52 5.48 -11.90
C GLY A 32 -25.86 4.34 -12.69
N ILE A 33 -25.26 3.37 -12.01
CA ILE A 33 -24.57 2.23 -12.65
C ILE A 33 -25.59 1.17 -13.08
N GLY A 34 -26.66 0.99 -12.29
CA GLY A 34 -27.72 0.00 -12.56
C GLY A 34 -27.20 -1.42 -12.38
N GLU A 35 -27.36 -2.28 -13.39
CA GLU A 35 -26.89 -3.69 -13.41
C GLU A 35 -25.63 -3.89 -14.28
N ARG A 36 -25.12 -2.82 -14.90
CA ARG A 36 -23.97 -2.88 -15.82
C ARG A 36 -22.65 -3.17 -15.10
N ALA A 37 -21.70 -3.78 -15.80
CA ALA A 37 -20.33 -3.88 -15.29
C ALA A 37 -19.74 -2.49 -14.97
N ILE A 38 -18.85 -2.43 -13.98
CA ILE A 38 -18.06 -1.24 -13.68
C ILE A 38 -16.79 -1.30 -14.52
N ASP A 39 -16.59 -0.34 -15.41
CA ASP A 39 -15.45 -0.37 -16.34
C ASP A 39 -14.10 -0.31 -15.61
N SER A 40 -13.97 0.57 -14.61
CA SER A 40 -12.76 0.77 -13.82
C SER A 40 -13.13 1.12 -12.38
N MET A 41 -12.66 0.32 -11.41
CA MET A 41 -12.86 0.63 -9.99
C MET A 41 -11.96 1.80 -9.59
N HIS A 42 -10.75 1.87 -10.15
CA HIS A 42 -9.86 3.01 -9.94
C HIS A 42 -10.53 4.33 -10.35
N ASP A 43 -11.08 4.41 -11.55
CA ASP A 43 -11.71 5.65 -12.04
C ASP A 43 -13.00 5.98 -11.28
N LEU A 44 -13.74 4.95 -10.85
CA LEU A 44 -14.89 5.14 -9.99
C LEU A 44 -14.50 5.83 -8.68
N LEU A 45 -13.43 5.37 -8.02
CA LEU A 45 -12.97 5.96 -6.76
C LEU A 45 -12.35 7.34 -6.97
N VAL A 46 -11.39 7.46 -7.89
CA VAL A 46 -10.62 8.70 -8.08
C VAL A 46 -11.46 9.78 -8.75
N GLN A 47 -12.03 9.50 -9.92
CA GLN A 47 -12.65 10.53 -10.76
C GLN A 47 -14.09 10.85 -10.34
N ARG A 48 -14.86 9.85 -9.87
CA ARG A 48 -16.28 10.05 -9.52
C ARG A 48 -16.51 10.29 -8.04
N LEU A 49 -15.71 9.68 -7.17
CA LEU A 49 -15.89 9.81 -5.73
C LEU A 49 -14.92 10.80 -5.10
N GLY A 50 -13.75 11.06 -5.70
CA GLY A 50 -12.71 11.90 -5.11
C GLY A 50 -11.96 11.19 -3.98
N VAL A 51 -11.80 9.88 -4.11
CA VAL A 51 -11.01 9.04 -3.19
C VAL A 51 -9.66 8.79 -3.83
N GLU A 52 -8.58 9.15 -3.13
CA GLU A 52 -7.23 8.86 -3.61
C GLU A 52 -6.93 7.37 -3.47
N VAL A 53 -6.25 6.79 -4.48
CA VAL A 53 -5.87 5.39 -4.50
C VAL A 53 -4.34 5.28 -4.56
N LEU A 54 -3.76 4.66 -3.54
CA LEU A 54 -2.35 4.34 -3.46
C LEU A 54 -2.16 2.85 -3.73
N HIS A 55 -1.29 2.53 -4.68
CA HIS A 55 -0.91 1.15 -4.97
C HIS A 55 0.41 0.83 -4.29
N VAL A 56 0.48 -0.34 -3.66
CA VAL A 56 1.71 -0.85 -3.06
C VAL A 56 1.98 -2.25 -3.57
N THR A 57 3.23 -2.70 -3.51
CA THR A 57 3.57 -4.08 -3.85
C THR A 57 3.80 -4.92 -2.58
N PRO A 58 3.90 -6.26 -2.71
CA PRO A 58 4.33 -7.11 -1.60
C PRO A 58 5.72 -6.80 -1.03
N GLU A 59 6.56 -6.03 -1.74
CA GLU A 59 7.82 -5.50 -1.20
C GLU A 59 7.59 -4.32 -0.24
N ASP A 60 6.53 -3.52 -0.48
CA ASP A 60 6.19 -2.35 0.34
C ASP A 60 5.33 -2.71 1.56
N LEU A 61 4.47 -3.74 1.45
CA LEU A 61 3.48 -4.10 2.47
C LEU A 61 3.34 -5.62 2.61
N ASP A 62 3.13 -6.09 3.84
CA ASP A 62 2.92 -7.50 4.16
C ASP A 62 1.92 -8.15 3.19
N PRO A 63 2.28 -9.24 2.48
CA PRO A 63 1.42 -9.90 1.49
C PRO A 63 0.14 -10.52 2.08
N ASP A 64 0.03 -10.59 3.41
CA ASP A 64 -1.18 -10.99 4.13
C ASP A 64 -2.12 -9.81 4.41
N ILE A 65 -1.82 -8.59 3.96
CA ILE A 65 -2.73 -7.44 3.93
C ILE A 65 -3.15 -7.18 2.48
N ASP A 66 -4.45 -7.20 2.19
CA ASP A 66 -4.98 -6.95 0.83
C ASP A 66 -5.19 -5.44 0.57
N GLY A 67 -5.46 -4.66 1.62
CA GLY A 67 -5.69 -3.23 1.53
C GLY A 67 -5.84 -2.55 2.89
N ALA A 68 -5.94 -1.23 2.84
CA ALA A 68 -6.27 -0.39 3.98
C ALA A 68 -6.98 0.88 3.51
N CYS A 69 -7.71 1.54 4.41
CA CYS A 69 -8.31 2.84 4.11
C CYS A 69 -8.34 3.78 5.32
N THR A 70 -8.38 5.08 5.04
CA THR A 70 -8.59 6.15 6.03
C THR A 70 -9.55 7.20 5.47
N SER A 71 -10.32 7.86 6.35
CA SER A 71 -11.16 9.02 5.98
C SER A 71 -10.50 10.37 6.25
N TRP A 72 -9.39 10.40 7.02
CA TRP A 72 -8.73 11.63 7.46
C TRP A 72 -7.27 11.70 7.00
N PRO A 73 -6.77 12.89 6.61
CA PRO A 73 -7.51 14.15 6.48
C PRO A 73 -8.45 14.18 5.26
N THR A 74 -8.31 13.22 4.36
CA THR A 74 -9.18 13.00 3.20
C THR A 74 -9.34 11.50 2.96
N PRO A 75 -10.41 11.03 2.29
CA PRO A 75 -10.56 9.62 1.94
C PRO A 75 -9.42 9.11 1.05
N VAL A 76 -8.71 8.09 1.55
CA VAL A 76 -7.64 7.40 0.84
C VAL A 76 -7.85 5.88 0.96
N VAL A 77 -7.60 5.18 -0.14
CA VAL A 77 -7.48 3.71 -0.17
C VAL A 77 -6.05 3.35 -0.54
N LEU A 78 -5.47 2.42 0.20
CA LEU A 78 -4.23 1.75 -0.12
C LEU A 78 -4.54 0.30 -0.53
N VAL A 79 -4.03 -0.15 -1.66
CA VAL A 79 -4.27 -1.50 -2.19
C VAL A 79 -2.95 -2.20 -2.50
N ASN A 80 -2.82 -3.45 -2.02
CA ASN A 80 -1.64 -4.26 -2.26
C ASN A 80 -1.80 -5.07 -3.57
N LEU A 81 -0.84 -4.91 -4.49
CA LEU A 81 -0.83 -5.50 -5.82
C LEU A 81 -0.34 -6.96 -5.81
N ILE A 82 -0.98 -7.83 -5.01
CA ILE A 82 -0.54 -9.22 -4.92
C ILE A 82 -0.80 -9.97 -6.23
N GLY A 83 0.29 -10.45 -6.85
CA GLY A 83 0.28 -11.07 -8.17
C GLY A 83 0.47 -10.08 -9.33
N GLY A 84 0.68 -8.80 -9.01
CA GLY A 84 0.94 -7.72 -9.95
C GLY A 84 -0.28 -7.33 -10.81
N ALA A 85 -0.04 -6.47 -11.81
CA ALA A 85 -1.08 -5.97 -12.72
C ALA A 85 -1.85 -7.07 -13.46
N ARG A 86 -1.24 -8.25 -13.62
CA ARG A 86 -1.89 -9.44 -14.23
C ARG A 86 -3.06 -9.99 -13.40
N CYS A 87 -3.20 -9.57 -12.14
CA CYS A 87 -4.28 -9.95 -11.24
C CYS A 87 -5.23 -8.78 -10.92
N TRP A 88 -5.42 -7.84 -11.86
CA TRP A 88 -6.23 -6.62 -11.70
C TRP A 88 -7.66 -6.86 -11.15
N TRP A 89 -8.28 -8.01 -11.40
CA TRP A 89 -9.59 -8.36 -10.83
C TRP A 89 -9.57 -8.48 -9.30
N ARG A 90 -8.40 -8.79 -8.72
CA ARG A 90 -8.19 -8.81 -7.27
C ARG A 90 -8.12 -7.39 -6.74
N THR A 91 -7.38 -6.51 -7.42
CA THR A 91 -7.32 -5.08 -7.10
C THR A 91 -8.74 -4.49 -7.08
N ARG A 92 -9.58 -4.80 -8.09
CA ARG A 92 -10.99 -4.38 -8.11
C ARG A 92 -11.79 -4.84 -6.89
N ALA A 93 -11.63 -6.10 -6.49
CA ALA A 93 -12.29 -6.64 -5.31
C ALA A 93 -11.82 -5.94 -4.03
N SER A 94 -10.51 -5.72 -3.87
CA SER A 94 -9.95 -4.97 -2.75
C SER A 94 -10.45 -3.52 -2.73
N LEU A 95 -10.42 -2.81 -3.86
CA LEU A 95 -10.95 -1.44 -3.94
C LEU A 95 -12.44 -1.36 -3.57
N GLY A 96 -13.23 -2.34 -4.02
CA GLY A 96 -14.65 -2.45 -3.65
C GLY A 96 -14.83 -2.70 -2.14
N HIS A 97 -13.96 -3.50 -1.54
CA HIS A 97 -13.95 -3.80 -0.11
C HIS A 97 -13.63 -2.55 0.71
N GLU A 98 -12.55 -1.84 0.38
CA GLU A 98 -12.13 -0.62 1.07
C GLU A 98 -13.16 0.51 0.88
N LEU A 99 -13.80 0.60 -0.28
CA LEU A 99 -14.91 1.52 -0.49
C LEU A 99 -16.06 1.26 0.49
N ALA A 100 -16.34 0.00 0.83
CA ALA A 100 -17.37 -0.34 1.81
C ALA A 100 -17.04 0.28 3.16
N HIS A 101 -15.81 0.10 3.65
CA HIS A 101 -15.35 0.65 4.92
C HIS A 101 -15.44 2.17 4.92
N LEU A 102 -14.95 2.81 3.87
CA LEU A 102 -15.09 4.25 3.71
C LEU A 102 -16.55 4.68 3.79
N LEU A 103 -17.50 3.94 3.22
CA LEU A 103 -18.90 4.37 3.22
C LEU A 103 -19.61 4.23 4.57
N VAL A 104 -19.31 3.19 5.35
CA VAL A 104 -20.18 2.83 6.50
C VAL A 104 -19.48 2.61 7.83
N ASP A 105 -18.14 2.60 7.90
CA ASP A 105 -17.41 2.40 9.15
C ASP A 105 -16.90 3.71 9.78
N ARG A 106 -17.72 4.76 9.66
CA ARG A 106 -17.42 6.13 10.13
C ARG A 106 -17.07 6.21 11.60
N ASP A 107 -17.83 5.53 12.45
CA ASP A 107 -17.60 5.56 13.91
C ASP A 107 -16.19 5.10 14.28
N PHE A 108 -15.58 4.25 13.44
CA PHE A 108 -14.21 3.80 13.60
C PHE A 108 -13.21 4.76 12.96
N LEU A 109 -13.46 5.19 11.72
CA LEU A 109 -12.52 6.01 10.94
C LEU A 109 -12.50 7.48 11.39
N ASP A 110 -13.66 8.09 11.60
CA ASP A 110 -13.80 9.50 11.98
C ASP A 110 -13.53 9.71 13.49
N GLY A 111 -13.77 8.68 14.32
CA GLY A 111 -13.62 8.77 15.78
C GLY A 111 -12.19 8.69 16.28
N CYS A 112 -11.25 8.23 15.45
CA CYS A 112 -9.87 7.94 15.86
C CYS A 112 -8.81 8.83 15.18
N GLY A 113 -9.20 9.78 14.33
CA GLY A 113 -8.33 10.79 13.70
C GLY A 113 -7.30 10.20 12.75
N ASP A 114 -6.24 9.60 13.30
CA ASP A 114 -5.03 9.17 12.58
C ASP A 114 -4.97 7.65 12.36
N VAL A 115 -6.12 6.96 12.36
CA VAL A 115 -6.18 5.50 12.27
C VAL A 115 -6.65 5.05 10.90
N ALA A 116 -5.87 4.17 10.28
CA ALA A 116 -6.31 3.41 9.10
C ALA A 116 -6.96 2.09 9.52
N LEU A 117 -8.03 1.71 8.82
CA LEU A 117 -8.57 0.35 8.89
C LEU A 117 -7.77 -0.52 7.92
N VAL A 118 -7.26 -1.65 8.42
CA VAL A 118 -6.43 -2.59 7.65
C VAL A 118 -7.20 -3.89 7.46
N SER A 119 -7.33 -4.33 6.20
CA SER A 119 -8.07 -5.54 5.83
C SER A 119 -7.11 -6.71 5.57
N PRO A 120 -7.00 -7.67 6.51
CA PRO A 120 -6.10 -8.80 6.39
C PRO A 120 -6.70 -9.91 5.51
N ARG A 121 -5.84 -10.75 4.94
CA ARG A 121 -6.23 -11.98 4.26
C ARG A 121 -6.80 -13.01 5.23
N LEU A 122 -8.12 -13.12 5.23
CA LEU A 122 -8.87 -14.06 6.07
C LEU A 122 -8.52 -15.55 5.86
N ARG A 123 -7.93 -15.94 4.71
CA ARG A 123 -7.59 -17.34 4.42
C ARG A 123 -6.49 -17.93 5.31
N LYS A 124 -5.52 -17.12 5.78
CA LYS A 124 -4.42 -17.60 6.64
C LYS A 124 -4.66 -17.39 8.13
N THR A 125 -5.40 -16.36 8.52
CA THR A 125 -5.71 -16.10 9.95
C THR A 125 -6.49 -17.25 10.58
N ARG A 126 -7.37 -17.92 9.81
CA ARG A 126 -8.04 -19.17 10.22
C ARG A 126 -7.09 -20.36 10.42
N ARG A 127 -5.98 -20.45 9.68
CA ARG A 127 -4.97 -21.51 9.80
C ARG A 127 -3.99 -21.27 10.95
N ALA A 128 -3.71 -20.01 11.28
CA ALA A 128 -2.74 -19.63 12.31
C ALA A 128 -3.32 -19.60 13.74
N GLY A 129 -4.57 -20.02 13.96
CA GLY A 129 -5.22 -20.03 15.28
C GLY A 129 -5.53 -18.64 15.87
N ARG A 130 -5.00 -17.57 15.29
CA ARG A 130 -5.36 -16.18 15.57
C ARG A 130 -6.71 -15.86 14.91
N ARG A 131 -7.80 -16.18 15.60
CA ARG A 131 -9.07 -15.50 15.31
C ARG A 131 -8.82 -14.00 15.56
N PRO A 132 -9.09 -13.11 14.58
CA PRO A 132 -9.23 -11.69 14.90
C PRO A 132 -10.24 -11.62 16.04
N SER A 133 -9.91 -10.90 17.11
CA SER A 133 -10.80 -10.81 18.26
C SER A 133 -12.19 -10.37 17.78
N SER A 134 -13.23 -11.05 18.26
CA SER A 134 -14.63 -10.62 18.10
C SER A 134 -14.91 -9.30 18.86
N GLU A 135 -13.93 -8.79 19.58
CA GLU A 135 -13.94 -7.50 20.24
C GLU A 135 -14.05 -6.37 19.19
N GLY A 136 -15.06 -5.52 19.33
CA GLY A 136 -15.22 -4.33 18.48
C GLY A 136 -15.92 -4.53 17.12
N GLY A 137 -16.52 -5.70 16.86
CA GLY A 137 -17.35 -5.90 15.66
C GLY A 137 -16.59 -6.03 14.33
N PHE A 138 -15.26 -6.16 14.37
CA PHE A 138 -14.38 -6.22 13.20
C PHE A 138 -14.80 -7.30 12.18
N LEU A 139 -15.06 -8.53 12.65
CA LEU A 139 -15.49 -9.63 11.76
C LEU A 139 -16.78 -9.30 10.99
N GLY A 140 -17.72 -8.58 11.62
CA GLY A 140 -18.94 -8.13 10.97
C GLY A 140 -18.65 -7.09 9.90
N ARG A 141 -17.73 -6.14 10.16
CA ARG A 141 -17.30 -5.14 9.16
C ARG A 141 -16.68 -5.80 7.94
N GLU A 142 -15.73 -6.71 8.14
CA GLU A 142 -15.06 -7.46 7.07
C GLU A 142 -16.04 -8.30 6.25
N GLN A 143 -16.98 -8.98 6.91
CA GLN A 143 -18.01 -9.78 6.22
C GLN A 143 -18.93 -8.89 5.37
N ARG A 144 -19.34 -7.74 5.90
CA ARG A 144 -20.14 -6.75 5.17
C ARG A 144 -19.38 -6.16 4.00
N ALA A 145 -18.12 -5.78 4.18
CA ALA A 145 -17.27 -5.23 3.13
C ALA A 145 -17.01 -6.25 2.01
N GLY A 146 -16.75 -7.51 2.36
CA GLY A 146 -16.63 -8.59 1.39
C GLY A 146 -17.91 -8.82 0.58
N ALA A 147 -19.08 -8.86 1.25
CA ALA A 147 -20.36 -8.99 0.56
C ALA A 147 -20.68 -7.75 -0.31
N PHE A 148 -20.40 -6.55 0.20
CA PHE A 148 -20.55 -5.32 -0.56
C PHE A 148 -19.71 -5.35 -1.85
N ALA A 149 -18.42 -5.67 -1.76
CA ALA A 149 -17.54 -5.73 -2.91
C ALA A 149 -18.05 -6.74 -3.96
N ALA A 150 -18.46 -7.93 -3.51
CA ALA A 150 -18.98 -8.98 -4.38
C ALA A 150 -20.22 -8.54 -5.16
N TRP A 151 -21.20 -7.91 -4.49
CA TRP A 151 -22.45 -7.46 -5.11
C TRP A 151 -22.33 -6.10 -5.81
N LEU A 152 -21.34 -5.28 -5.45
CA LEU A 152 -21.03 -4.05 -6.16
C LEU A 152 -20.46 -4.37 -7.54
N LEU A 153 -19.55 -5.34 -7.63
CA LEU A 153 -18.88 -5.70 -8.88
C LEU A 153 -19.78 -6.53 -9.80
N ALA A 154 -20.47 -7.53 -9.26
CA ALA A 154 -21.34 -8.43 -10.03
C ALA A 154 -22.72 -8.53 -9.34
N PRO A 155 -23.67 -7.66 -9.69
CA PRO A 155 -24.97 -7.58 -9.03
C PRO A 155 -25.88 -8.74 -9.44
N GLU A 156 -26.78 -9.12 -8.52
CA GLU A 156 -27.64 -10.30 -8.67
C GLU A 156 -28.48 -10.29 -9.96
N GLN A 157 -29.16 -9.18 -10.26
CA GLN A 157 -30.02 -9.12 -11.43
C GLN A 157 -29.19 -9.16 -12.72
N GLY A 158 -28.08 -8.41 -12.76
CA GLY A 158 -27.13 -8.50 -13.88
C GLY A 158 -26.60 -9.92 -14.12
N ILE A 159 -26.36 -10.70 -13.07
CA ILE A 159 -25.98 -12.11 -13.20
C ILE A 159 -27.12 -12.93 -13.79
N ARG A 160 -28.34 -12.81 -13.24
CA ARG A 160 -29.52 -13.55 -13.73
C ARG A 160 -29.76 -13.32 -15.21
N ASP A 161 -29.68 -12.06 -15.64
CA ASP A 161 -29.91 -11.67 -17.03
C ASP A 161 -28.83 -12.26 -17.94
N LEU A 162 -27.56 -12.18 -17.51
CA LEU A 162 -26.39 -12.60 -18.28
C LEU A 162 -26.33 -14.11 -18.55
N VAL A 163 -26.83 -14.93 -17.62
CA VAL A 163 -26.80 -16.40 -17.74
C VAL A 163 -28.20 -17.00 -17.95
N SER A 164 -29.18 -16.18 -18.33
CA SER A 164 -30.58 -16.59 -18.48
C SER A 164 -30.82 -17.71 -19.51
N ASP A 165 -29.90 -17.89 -20.45
CA ASP A 165 -29.92 -18.86 -21.54
C ASP A 165 -29.11 -20.15 -21.25
N ILE A 166 -28.43 -20.24 -20.11
CA ILE A 166 -27.52 -21.35 -19.77
C ILE A 166 -27.72 -21.84 -18.34
N ASN A 167 -27.25 -23.04 -18.03
CA ASN A 167 -27.30 -23.54 -16.67
C ASN A 167 -26.29 -22.78 -15.79
N PRO A 168 -26.72 -22.16 -14.67
CA PRO A 168 -25.83 -21.39 -13.81
C PRO A 168 -24.72 -22.23 -13.15
N THR A 169 -24.85 -23.56 -13.15
CA THR A 169 -23.79 -24.44 -12.64
C THR A 169 -22.72 -24.76 -13.69
N ASP A 170 -22.90 -24.41 -14.96
CA ASP A 170 -21.96 -24.76 -16.03
C ASP A 170 -20.69 -23.90 -15.99
N THR A 171 -19.58 -24.47 -16.49
CA THR A 171 -18.32 -23.74 -16.65
C THR A 171 -18.48 -22.49 -17.53
N GLU A 172 -19.34 -22.57 -18.54
CA GLU A 172 -19.67 -21.43 -19.41
C GLU A 172 -20.29 -20.27 -18.62
N ALA A 173 -21.18 -20.54 -17.65
CA ALA A 173 -21.77 -19.50 -16.81
C ALA A 173 -20.71 -18.80 -15.94
N ILE A 174 -19.79 -19.58 -15.35
CA ILE A 174 -18.70 -19.03 -14.54
C ILE A 174 -17.80 -18.12 -15.38
N VAL A 175 -17.41 -18.58 -16.58
CA VAL A 175 -16.57 -17.82 -17.52
C VAL A 175 -17.27 -16.55 -17.97
N ARG A 176 -18.57 -16.63 -18.29
CA ARG A 176 -19.38 -15.51 -18.76
C ARG A 176 -19.52 -14.42 -17.69
N VAL A 177 -19.86 -14.80 -16.45
CA VAL A 177 -19.92 -13.88 -15.30
C VAL A 177 -18.55 -13.25 -15.02
N SER A 178 -17.49 -14.07 -14.98
CA SER A 178 -16.13 -13.60 -14.70
C SER A 178 -15.69 -12.55 -15.74
N ARG A 179 -15.86 -12.84 -17.03
CA ARG A 179 -15.49 -11.93 -18.13
C ARG A 179 -16.32 -10.66 -18.14
N HIS A 180 -17.64 -10.78 -18.00
CA HIS A 180 -18.54 -9.63 -18.14
C HIS A 180 -18.34 -8.61 -17.01
N PHE A 181 -18.23 -9.07 -15.76
CA PHE A 181 -18.09 -8.17 -14.60
C PHE A 181 -16.64 -7.88 -14.20
N GLY A 182 -15.68 -8.56 -14.82
CA GLY A 182 -14.25 -8.40 -14.51
C GLY A 182 -13.92 -8.87 -13.08
N VAL A 183 -14.41 -10.05 -12.72
CA VAL A 183 -14.23 -10.65 -11.37
C VAL A 183 -13.56 -12.02 -11.46
N GLY A 184 -12.81 -12.38 -10.42
CA GLY A 184 -12.15 -13.69 -10.35
C GLY A 184 -13.14 -14.86 -10.28
N LEU A 185 -12.68 -16.06 -10.67
CA LEU A 185 -13.51 -17.28 -10.72
C LEU A 185 -14.18 -17.60 -9.38
N GLU A 186 -13.45 -17.49 -8.26
CA GLU A 186 -14.01 -17.76 -6.92
C GLU A 186 -15.19 -16.83 -6.60
N LEU A 187 -15.08 -15.54 -6.92
CA LEU A 187 -16.15 -14.57 -6.73
C LEU A 187 -17.33 -14.85 -7.68
N ALA A 188 -17.06 -15.17 -8.94
CA ALA A 188 -18.09 -15.54 -9.91
C ALA A 188 -18.89 -16.77 -9.44
N VAL A 189 -18.22 -17.82 -8.98
CA VAL A 189 -18.87 -19.02 -8.42
C VAL A 189 -19.69 -18.66 -7.19
N ASN A 190 -19.12 -17.92 -6.23
CA ASN A 190 -19.83 -17.53 -5.02
C ASN A 190 -21.09 -16.71 -5.35
N ASN A 191 -21.03 -15.78 -6.30
CA ASN A 191 -22.17 -14.99 -6.70
C ASN A 191 -23.22 -15.82 -7.46
N LEU A 192 -22.82 -16.76 -8.32
CA LEU A 192 -23.75 -17.71 -8.96
C LEU A 192 -24.46 -18.57 -7.91
N THR A 193 -23.71 -19.14 -6.97
CA THR A 193 -24.26 -19.91 -5.84
C THR A 193 -25.27 -19.10 -5.05
N ASN A 194 -24.95 -17.86 -4.68
CA ASN A 194 -25.84 -17.01 -3.91
C ASN A 194 -27.06 -16.54 -4.72
N THR A 195 -26.89 -16.26 -6.01
CA THR A 195 -27.97 -15.80 -6.90
C THR A 195 -29.00 -16.91 -7.16
N PHE A 196 -28.55 -18.14 -7.33
CA PHE A 196 -29.41 -19.28 -7.67
C PHE A 196 -29.68 -20.22 -6.49
N TYR A 197 -29.30 -19.83 -5.27
CA TYR A 197 -29.47 -20.61 -4.05
C TYR A 197 -28.93 -22.05 -4.17
N LEU A 198 -27.77 -22.19 -4.82
CA LEU A 198 -27.14 -23.49 -5.02
C LEU A 198 -26.59 -24.04 -3.70
N SER A 199 -26.53 -25.36 -3.58
CA SER A 199 -26.01 -25.99 -2.35
C SER A 199 -24.48 -25.81 -2.22
N PRO A 200 -23.93 -25.91 -0.99
CA PRO A 200 -22.48 -25.88 -0.78
C PRO A 200 -21.72 -26.96 -1.55
N ASP A 201 -22.32 -28.13 -1.75
CA ASP A 201 -21.71 -29.23 -2.51
C ASP A 201 -21.55 -28.85 -3.98
N VAL A 202 -22.58 -28.25 -4.58
CA VAL A 202 -22.52 -27.74 -5.96
C VAL A 202 -21.49 -26.62 -6.09
N GLN A 203 -21.44 -25.70 -5.13
CA GLN A 203 -20.43 -24.65 -5.08
C GLN A 203 -19.01 -25.23 -5.06
N GLN A 204 -18.76 -26.22 -4.18
CA GLN A 204 -17.45 -26.84 -4.08
C GLN A 204 -17.09 -27.61 -5.35
N GLU A 205 -18.05 -28.28 -5.97
CA GLU A 205 -17.86 -28.92 -7.29
C GLU A 205 -17.45 -27.89 -8.34
N MET A 206 -18.15 -26.75 -8.43
CA MET A 206 -17.84 -25.65 -9.35
C MET A 206 -16.42 -25.10 -9.10
N LEU A 207 -16.03 -24.89 -7.84
CA LEU A 207 -14.69 -24.40 -7.47
C LEU A 207 -13.55 -25.40 -7.81
N ASN A 208 -13.84 -26.70 -7.79
CA ASN A 208 -12.85 -27.74 -8.09
C ASN A 208 -12.59 -27.91 -9.59
N ARG A 209 -13.41 -27.29 -10.46
CA ARG A 209 -13.22 -27.37 -11.92
C ARG A 209 -12.00 -26.58 -12.34
N ARG A 210 -11.17 -27.18 -13.19
CA ARG A 210 -10.03 -26.49 -13.79
C ARG A 210 -10.50 -25.63 -14.95
N VAL A 211 -10.68 -24.34 -14.69
CA VAL A 211 -11.01 -23.34 -15.70
C VAL A 211 -9.78 -22.44 -15.88
N PRO A 212 -9.19 -22.34 -17.09
CA PRO A 212 -8.17 -21.34 -17.37
C PRO A 212 -8.70 -19.94 -17.04
N SER A 213 -7.84 -19.03 -16.58
CA SER A 213 -8.29 -17.66 -16.28
C SER A 213 -8.97 -17.07 -17.52
N PRO A 214 -10.27 -16.73 -17.44
CA PRO A 214 -11.00 -16.26 -18.60
C PRO A 214 -10.78 -14.76 -18.85
N LEU A 215 -10.12 -14.07 -17.92
CA LEU A 215 -9.93 -12.64 -17.91
C LEU A 215 -8.78 -12.21 -18.82
N PRO A 216 -8.93 -11.12 -19.59
CA PRO A 216 -7.86 -10.57 -20.41
C PRO A 216 -6.72 -10.03 -19.56
N ALA A 217 -5.52 -9.99 -20.14
CA ALA A 217 -4.36 -9.35 -19.51
C ALA A 217 -4.50 -7.82 -19.48
N ALA A 218 -5.11 -7.24 -20.53
CA ALA A 218 -5.35 -5.80 -20.64
C ALA A 218 -6.71 -5.44 -20.01
N HIS A 219 -6.70 -4.44 -19.14
CA HIS A 219 -7.88 -3.87 -18.48
C HIS A 219 -7.51 -2.50 -17.90
N ALA A 220 -8.46 -1.56 -17.82
CA ALA A 220 -8.21 -0.21 -17.28
C ALA A 220 -7.61 -0.23 -15.85
N ASP A 221 -8.17 -1.06 -14.96
CA ASP A 221 -7.60 -1.25 -13.62
C ASP A 221 -6.19 -1.88 -13.61
N ALA A 222 -5.76 -2.57 -14.68
CA ALA A 222 -4.40 -3.08 -14.78
C ALA A 222 -3.41 -1.97 -15.14
N GLU A 223 -3.83 -1.00 -15.95
CA GLU A 223 -3.03 0.17 -16.34
C GLU A 223 -2.88 1.17 -15.20
N ALA A 224 -3.88 1.26 -14.32
CA ALA A 224 -3.85 2.13 -13.13
C ALA A 224 -2.88 1.64 -12.03
N CYS A 225 -2.47 0.37 -12.07
CA CYS A 225 -1.52 -0.20 -11.11
C CYS A 225 -0.10 0.34 -11.37
N ALA A 226 0.24 1.50 -10.82
CA ALA A 226 1.60 2.03 -10.84
C ALA A 226 2.55 1.20 -9.95
N ASP A 227 3.85 1.23 -10.28
CA ASP A 227 4.90 0.44 -9.62
C ASP A 227 5.20 0.92 -8.19
N GLY A 228 4.38 0.50 -7.23
CA GLY A 228 4.66 0.59 -5.80
C GLY A 228 4.44 1.96 -5.16
N LEU A 229 4.55 1.98 -3.83
CA LEU A 229 4.12 3.11 -2.99
C LEU A 229 4.81 4.41 -3.40
N ARG A 230 6.14 4.37 -3.60
CA ARG A 230 7.02 5.54 -3.74
C ARG A 230 7.33 5.96 -5.18
N HIS A 231 6.88 5.20 -6.17
CA HIS A 231 7.01 5.56 -7.59
C HIS A 231 5.66 5.89 -8.24
N GLY A 232 4.55 5.54 -7.59
CA GLY A 232 3.21 5.81 -8.09
C GLY A 232 2.60 7.13 -7.59
N ARG A 233 1.33 7.04 -7.19
CA ARG A 233 0.49 8.19 -6.86
C ARG A 233 1.03 9.03 -5.68
N LEU A 234 1.61 8.40 -4.66
CA LEU A 234 2.19 9.12 -3.53
C LEU A 234 3.30 10.06 -4.00
N ARG A 235 4.20 9.60 -4.90
CA ARG A 235 5.26 10.44 -5.48
C ARG A 235 4.69 11.69 -6.13
N LEU A 236 3.69 11.52 -6.98
CA LEU A 236 3.05 12.64 -7.67
C LEU A 236 2.43 13.66 -6.70
N LEU A 237 1.76 13.17 -5.66
CA LEU A 237 1.16 14.02 -4.62
C LEU A 237 2.23 14.75 -3.80
N THR A 238 3.29 14.06 -3.37
CA THR A 238 4.39 14.64 -2.61
C THR A 238 5.12 15.70 -3.42
N LEU A 239 5.47 15.42 -4.67
CA LEU A 239 6.15 16.38 -5.54
C LEU A 239 5.28 17.61 -5.82
N ARG A 240 3.96 17.41 -5.99
CA ARG A 240 3.03 18.54 -6.13
C ARG A 240 2.99 19.39 -4.86
N ALA A 241 2.84 18.78 -3.70
CA ALA A 241 2.81 19.49 -2.42
C ALA A 241 4.11 20.26 -2.16
N LEU A 242 5.26 19.69 -2.52
CA LEU A 242 6.57 20.35 -2.44
C LEU A 242 6.63 21.58 -3.37
N ARG A 243 6.23 21.43 -4.65
CA ARG A 243 6.20 22.55 -5.61
C ARG A 243 5.26 23.67 -5.19
N GLU A 244 4.14 23.32 -4.56
CA GLU A 244 3.14 24.28 -4.07
C GLU A 244 3.51 24.88 -2.70
N GLY A 245 4.61 24.44 -2.07
CA GLY A 245 5.08 24.94 -0.78
C GLY A 245 4.25 24.47 0.42
N HIS A 246 3.47 23.39 0.27
CA HIS A 246 2.70 22.78 1.34
C HIS A 246 3.55 21.92 2.29
N ILE A 247 4.66 21.41 1.79
CA ILE A 247 5.68 20.68 2.55
C ILE A 247 7.06 21.18 2.15
N ASP A 248 8.05 21.00 3.04
CA ASP A 248 9.44 21.30 2.74
C ASP A 248 10.18 20.11 2.11
N THR A 249 11.41 20.36 1.65
CA THR A 249 12.28 19.35 1.02
C THR A 249 12.57 18.17 1.95
N MET A 250 12.64 18.38 3.27
CA MET A 250 12.93 17.32 4.24
C MET A 250 11.74 16.38 4.38
N ALA A 251 10.53 16.92 4.55
CA ALA A 251 9.29 16.15 4.62
C ALA A 251 9.04 15.38 3.31
N ALA A 252 9.28 15.99 2.15
CA ALA A 252 9.14 15.32 0.86
C ALA A 252 10.10 14.12 0.73
N ARG A 253 11.35 14.28 1.18
CA ARG A 253 12.36 13.22 1.21
C ARG A 253 11.98 12.09 2.16
N GLU A 254 11.48 12.42 3.35
CA GLU A 254 11.00 11.42 4.31
C GLU A 254 9.85 10.58 3.75
N ILE A 255 8.83 11.22 3.17
CA ILE A 255 7.67 10.52 2.57
C ILE A 255 8.10 9.57 1.44
N LEU A 256 9.07 10.00 0.62
CA LEU A 256 9.56 9.23 -0.52
C LEU A 256 10.75 8.33 -0.19
N ASP A 257 11.16 8.28 1.08
CA ASP A 257 12.34 7.54 1.55
C ASP A 257 13.60 7.86 0.72
N LEU A 258 13.76 9.13 0.35
CA LEU A 258 14.86 9.62 -0.47
C LEU A 258 15.99 10.12 0.44
N PRO A 259 17.23 9.60 0.30
CA PRO A 259 18.35 10.03 1.13
C PRO A 259 18.71 11.50 0.92
N LEU A 260 19.19 12.18 1.97
CA LEU A 260 19.51 13.63 1.94
C LEU A 260 20.58 14.03 0.92
N TRP A 261 21.42 13.08 0.51
CA TRP A 261 22.53 13.28 -0.41
C TRP A 261 22.20 12.97 -1.87
N GLU A 262 21.00 12.49 -2.14
CA GLU A 262 20.54 12.17 -3.48
C GLU A 262 19.67 13.31 -4.00
N PRO A 263 19.96 13.90 -5.16
CA PRO A 263 19.02 14.85 -5.75
C PRO A 263 17.72 14.12 -6.13
N PHE A 264 16.62 14.87 -6.20
CA PHE A 264 15.42 14.34 -6.84
C PHE A 264 15.72 14.05 -8.32
N PRO A 265 15.21 12.92 -8.86
CA PRO A 265 15.31 12.61 -10.27
C PRO A 265 14.84 13.75 -11.19
N VAL A 266 15.54 13.94 -12.31
CA VAL A 266 15.29 15.06 -13.25
C VAL A 266 13.87 14.99 -13.83
N GLU A 267 13.37 13.77 -14.05
CA GLU A 267 12.01 13.47 -14.50
C GLU A 267 10.91 13.99 -13.57
N ASP A 268 11.22 14.30 -12.31
CA ASP A 268 10.26 14.90 -11.37
C ASP A 268 9.96 16.37 -11.69
N GLY A 269 10.74 17.02 -12.55
CA GLY A 269 10.50 18.39 -13.01
C GLY A 269 10.49 19.42 -11.88
N LEU A 270 11.27 19.19 -10.82
CA LEU A 270 11.44 20.15 -9.73
C LEU A 270 12.44 21.25 -10.14
N PRO A 271 12.23 22.50 -9.70
CA PRO A 271 13.24 23.54 -9.75
C PRO A 271 14.56 23.11 -9.08
N PRO A 272 15.74 23.55 -9.55
CA PRO A 272 17.04 23.11 -9.01
C PRO A 272 17.18 23.30 -7.50
N ASP A 273 16.68 24.40 -6.96
CA ASP A 273 16.71 24.71 -5.52
C ASP A 273 15.92 23.72 -4.65
N LEU A 274 14.90 23.07 -5.22
CA LEU A 274 14.13 22.01 -4.56
C LEU A 274 14.65 20.61 -4.89
N ALA A 275 15.23 20.44 -6.08
CA ALA A 275 15.69 19.16 -6.60
C ALA A 275 17.06 18.76 -6.03
N ASP A 276 17.93 19.72 -5.72
CA ASP A 276 19.29 19.46 -5.30
C ASP A 276 19.38 18.67 -3.99
N ALA A 277 20.51 17.99 -3.81
CA ALA A 277 20.84 17.33 -2.55
C ALA A 277 20.91 18.36 -1.42
N VAL A 278 20.28 18.06 -0.29
CA VAL A 278 20.31 18.93 0.90
C VAL A 278 21.71 18.97 1.50
N MET A 279 22.48 17.90 1.32
CA MET A 279 23.82 17.74 1.86
C MET A 279 24.68 16.92 0.91
N SER A 280 25.96 17.23 0.81
CA SER A 280 26.87 16.36 0.05
C SER A 280 27.03 15.00 0.73
N ARG A 281 27.24 13.93 -0.05
CA ARG A 281 27.49 12.59 0.50
C ARG A 281 28.68 12.58 1.47
N ASP A 282 29.72 13.35 1.18
CA ASP A 282 30.90 13.45 2.03
C ASP A 282 30.62 14.14 3.37
N GLU A 283 29.76 15.15 3.38
CA GLU A 283 29.35 15.82 4.61
C GLU A 283 28.49 14.90 5.50
N LEU A 284 27.60 14.12 4.89
CA LEU A 284 26.82 13.11 5.61
C LEU A 284 27.74 12.04 6.23
N LEU A 285 28.66 11.47 5.45
CA LEU A 285 29.60 10.46 5.92
C LEU A 285 30.45 11.01 7.07
N ARG A 286 30.90 12.27 6.97
CA ARG A 286 31.58 12.96 8.07
C ARG A 286 30.67 13.10 9.31
N LYS A 287 29.43 13.58 9.19
CA LYS A 287 28.50 13.69 10.33
C LYS A 287 28.22 12.33 10.98
N HIS A 288 28.02 11.29 10.18
CA HIS A 288 27.75 9.94 10.66
C HIS A 288 28.96 9.37 11.43
N VAL A 289 30.16 9.49 10.86
CA VAL A 289 31.40 9.09 11.54
C VAL A 289 31.67 9.95 12.78
N GLN A 290 31.38 11.25 12.75
CA GLN A 290 31.50 12.12 13.92
C GLN A 290 30.62 11.62 15.08
N ALA A 291 29.36 11.25 14.81
CA ALA A 291 28.45 10.71 15.83
C ALA A 291 28.94 9.36 16.38
N TYR A 292 29.46 8.49 15.52
CA TYR A 292 30.10 7.24 15.94
C TYR A 292 31.32 7.49 16.84
N LEU A 293 32.21 8.42 16.46
CA LEU A 293 33.39 8.78 17.23
C LEU A 293 33.03 9.38 18.59
N LEU A 294 32.03 10.27 18.66
CA LEU A 294 31.58 10.85 19.93
C LEU A 294 30.97 9.81 20.87
N THR A 295 30.32 8.78 20.31
CA THR A 295 29.75 7.68 21.11
C THR A 295 30.83 6.76 21.65
N ARG A 296 31.85 6.47 20.84
CA ARG A 296 32.90 5.48 21.13
C ARG A 296 34.09 6.07 21.89
N TRP A 297 34.44 7.33 21.63
CA TRP A 297 35.57 8.09 22.19
C TRP A 297 35.21 9.57 22.45
N PRO A 298 34.32 9.86 23.41
CA PRO A 298 33.76 11.21 23.63
C PRO A 298 34.78 12.30 24.01
N VAL A 299 35.94 11.93 24.56
CA VAL A 299 36.94 12.85 25.15
C VAL A 299 38.20 13.05 24.31
N GLU A 300 38.32 12.37 23.17
CA GLU A 300 39.57 12.33 22.38
C GLU A 300 39.68 13.44 21.32
N GLY A 301 38.67 14.31 21.21
CA GLY A 301 38.68 15.41 20.22
C GLY A 301 38.75 14.93 18.77
N LEU A 302 38.23 13.73 18.47
CA LEU A 302 38.35 13.13 17.15
C LEU A 302 37.34 13.75 16.18
N VAL A 303 37.84 14.10 14.99
CA VAL A 303 37.07 14.70 13.91
C VAL A 303 37.31 13.97 12.59
N PRO A 304 36.28 13.71 11.78
CA PRO A 304 36.43 13.15 10.45
C PRO A 304 36.85 14.25 9.47
N THR A 305 37.81 13.95 8.59
CA THR A 305 38.45 14.94 7.72
C THR A 305 38.16 14.70 6.24
N GLU A 306 38.73 13.65 5.67
CA GLU A 306 38.69 13.35 4.24
C GLU A 306 37.83 12.11 3.98
N VAL A 307 36.99 12.14 2.94
CA VAL A 307 36.18 11.01 2.51
C VAL A 307 36.70 10.52 1.16
N THR A 308 36.98 9.22 1.07
CA THR A 308 37.46 8.58 -0.16
C THR A 308 36.64 7.33 -0.48
N PRO A 309 36.12 7.18 -1.70
CA PRO A 309 35.43 5.96 -2.10
C PRO A 309 36.42 4.79 -2.22
N THR A 310 35.97 3.58 -1.89
CA THR A 310 36.73 2.33 -2.10
C THR A 310 36.11 1.50 -3.22
N HIS A 311 36.84 0.49 -3.70
CA HIS A 311 36.43 -0.34 -4.86
C HIS A 311 35.19 -1.22 -4.63
N GLU A 312 34.70 -1.37 -3.40
CA GLU A 312 33.61 -2.29 -3.04
C GLU A 312 32.31 -1.56 -2.61
N GLY A 313 32.14 -0.29 -3.00
CA GLY A 313 30.96 0.50 -2.60
C GLY A 313 30.95 0.90 -1.12
N ALA A 314 32.12 0.88 -0.49
CA ALA A 314 32.35 1.44 0.83
C ALA A 314 33.13 2.77 0.71
N TRP A 315 33.22 3.50 1.82
CA TRP A 315 33.90 4.77 1.94
C TRP A 315 34.89 4.70 3.09
N THR A 316 36.10 5.21 2.87
CA THR A 316 37.08 5.43 3.93
C THR A 316 36.99 6.89 4.36
N VAL A 317 36.61 7.10 5.61
CA VAL A 317 36.58 8.42 6.25
C VAL A 317 37.80 8.53 7.15
N ARG A 318 38.75 9.40 6.81
CA ARG A 318 39.93 9.65 7.63
C ARG A 318 39.52 10.37 8.90
N VAL A 319 40.17 10.01 10.00
CA VAL A 319 39.92 10.58 11.32
C VAL A 319 41.22 11.24 11.79
N GLY A 320 41.09 12.49 12.19
CA GLY A 320 42.15 13.22 12.88
C GLY A 320 41.77 13.55 14.31
N ARG A 321 42.76 13.89 15.12
CA ARG A 321 42.58 14.54 16.42
C ARG A 321 42.62 16.04 16.19
N TYR A 322 41.58 16.73 16.65
CA TYR A 322 41.49 18.17 16.55
C TYR A 322 42.65 18.83 17.32
N VAL A 323 43.42 19.68 16.63
CA VAL A 323 44.50 20.48 17.24
C VAL A 323 44.12 21.96 17.16
N ASP A 324 43.72 22.44 15.98
CA ASP A 324 43.24 23.79 15.73
C ASP A 324 42.23 23.81 14.55
N PRO A 325 41.58 24.95 14.23
CA PRO A 325 40.57 25.03 13.19
C PRO A 325 41.04 24.65 11.78
N GLU A 326 42.34 24.74 11.48
CA GLU A 326 42.92 24.45 10.17
C GLU A 326 43.63 23.08 10.14
N HIS A 327 43.93 22.49 11.29
CA HIS A 327 44.75 21.28 11.40
C HIS A 327 44.15 20.23 12.33
N ALA A 328 44.07 19.00 11.81
CA ALA A 328 43.82 17.79 12.58
C ALA A 328 44.93 16.78 12.35
N GLU A 329 45.54 16.26 13.42
CA GLU A 329 46.59 15.25 13.33
C GLU A 329 45.97 13.90 12.91
N PRO A 330 46.46 13.23 11.86
CA PRO A 330 45.86 11.97 11.40
C PRO A 330 46.02 10.85 12.45
N VAL A 331 44.89 10.30 12.90
CA VAL A 331 44.81 9.24 13.92
C VAL A 331 44.52 7.87 13.30
N GLY A 332 43.75 7.86 12.21
CA GLY A 332 43.37 6.62 11.52
C GLY A 332 42.24 6.85 10.53
N ALA A 333 41.44 5.81 10.31
CA ALA A 333 40.28 5.89 9.42
C ALA A 333 39.17 4.94 9.86
N VAL A 334 37.95 5.31 9.47
CA VAL A 334 36.74 4.52 9.64
C VAL A 334 36.22 4.13 8.26
N ILE A 335 35.91 2.86 8.07
CA ILE A 335 35.32 2.34 6.84
C ILE A 335 33.81 2.28 7.05
N VAL A 336 33.08 2.97 6.18
CA VAL A 336 31.62 3.00 6.13
C VAL A 336 31.18 2.20 4.91
N GLY A 337 30.41 1.14 5.11
CA GLY A 337 29.84 0.32 4.04
C GLY A 337 28.50 0.85 3.53
N PRO A 338 27.88 0.12 2.58
CA PRO A 338 26.53 0.42 2.10
C PRO A 338 25.52 0.57 3.24
N GLY A 339 24.60 1.53 3.12
CA GLY A 339 23.61 1.83 4.15
C GLY A 339 24.17 2.49 5.41
N LEU A 340 25.31 3.18 5.30
CA LEU A 340 25.99 3.89 6.39
C LEU A 340 26.41 2.98 7.57
N ARG A 341 26.63 1.68 7.33
CA ARG A 341 27.10 0.79 8.39
C ARG A 341 28.59 0.97 8.60
N ILE A 342 29.05 1.16 9.84
CA ILE A 342 30.48 1.14 10.15
C ILE A 342 30.99 -0.30 10.04
N VAL A 343 31.89 -0.55 9.06
CA VAL A 343 32.42 -1.89 8.74
C VAL A 343 33.73 -2.16 9.48
N ASP A 344 34.56 -1.13 9.63
CA ASP A 344 35.84 -1.22 10.35
C ASP A 344 36.20 0.16 10.91
N GLY A 345 36.84 0.19 12.08
CA GLY A 345 37.29 1.41 12.75
C GLY A 345 38.74 1.24 13.19
N ARG A 346 39.70 1.50 12.29
CA ARG A 346 41.12 1.38 12.60
C ARG A 346 41.67 2.73 13.03
N LEU A 347 41.72 2.94 14.35
CA LEU A 347 42.38 4.08 14.99
C LEU A 347 43.62 3.60 15.75
N PRO A 348 44.70 3.19 15.03
CA PRO A 348 45.87 2.55 15.63
C PRO A 348 46.58 3.40 16.70
N ALA A 349 46.45 4.73 16.64
CA ALA A 349 47.05 5.65 17.61
C ALA A 349 46.32 5.74 18.97
N LEU A 350 45.15 5.08 19.14
CA LEU A 350 44.37 5.09 20.39
C LEU A 350 44.47 3.80 21.20
N GLY A 351 45.15 2.78 20.70
CA GLY A 351 45.19 1.44 21.31
C GLY A 351 43.84 0.73 21.27
N GLU A 352 43.84 -0.61 21.34
CA GLU A 352 42.61 -1.41 21.45
C GLU A 352 41.99 -1.24 22.85
N SER A 353 41.36 -0.09 23.11
CA SER A 353 40.50 0.06 24.29
C SER A 353 39.19 -0.67 24.03
N ARG A 354 39.00 -1.75 24.81
CA ARG A 354 37.91 -2.73 24.82
C ARG A 354 36.61 -2.25 24.17
N ALA A 355 36.17 -3.01 23.17
CA ALA A 355 34.80 -2.96 22.72
C ALA A 355 33.83 -3.23 23.88
N ALA A 356 33.05 -2.23 24.26
CA ALA A 356 31.74 -2.51 24.84
C ALA A 356 30.83 -3.03 23.70
N PRO A 357 30.09 -4.13 23.91
CA PRO A 357 29.11 -4.61 22.95
C PRO A 357 27.91 -3.66 22.95
N GLY A 358 27.47 -3.27 21.76
CA GLY A 358 26.24 -2.51 21.49
C GLY A 358 25.82 -2.79 20.07
#